data_AF-A0A9D3Z4A9-F1
#
_entry.id   AF-A0A9D3Z4A9-F1
#
_cell.length_a   1.000
_cell.length_b   1.000
_cell.length_c   1.000
_cell.angle_alpha   90.00
_cell.angle_beta   90.00
_cell.angle_gamma   90.00
#
_symmetry.space_group_name_H-M   'P 1'
#
loop_
_entity.id
_entity.type
_entity.pdbx_description
1 polymer ?
#
loop_
_entity_poly.entity_id
_entity_poly.type
_entity_poly.pdbx_seq_one_letter_code
_entity_poly.pdbx_strand_id
1 'polypeptide(L)'
;MVCGPVVARVVNEFEATVANIMHSQSKGPDLRHHEQVKGVQSTFRQQVPNLVATMQDMGNPFEEQSNDLLTLDTRDIADDAVIATVRAIEQVGTEQYNTFVAERIDTQQKPLTDPKKHNKFPLFSRQSPQGVSKQKKRNYVFKTKLFVI
;
A
#
# COMPACT_ATOMS: atom_id res chain seq x y z
N MET A 1 13.97 5.54 -40.50
CA MET A 1 12.77 4.93 -39.89
C MET A 1 11.78 4.62 -41.01
N VAL A 2 11.34 3.37 -41.14
CA VAL A 2 10.40 2.91 -42.18
C VAL A 2 8.98 3.03 -41.63
N CYS A 3 8.52 4.27 -41.45
CA CYS A 3 7.17 4.57 -41.01
C CYS A 3 6.53 5.43 -42.11
N GLY A 4 5.28 5.16 -42.48
CA GLY A 4 4.58 5.92 -43.52
C GLY A 4 4.52 7.43 -43.21
N PRO A 5 4.25 8.28 -44.21
CA PRO A 5 4.38 9.74 -44.11
C PRO A 5 3.56 10.36 -42.98
N VAL A 6 2.41 9.79 -42.64
CA VAL A 6 1.56 10.25 -41.52
C VAL A 6 2.22 9.97 -40.16
N VAL A 7 2.78 8.77 -39.98
CA VAL A 7 3.44 8.40 -38.72
C VAL A 7 4.72 9.21 -38.53
N ALA A 8 5.50 9.40 -39.59
CA ALA A 8 6.68 10.26 -39.56
C ALA A 8 6.33 11.71 -39.19
N ARG A 9 5.21 12.23 -39.74
CA ARG A 9 4.71 13.57 -39.40
C ARG A 9 4.29 13.67 -37.93
N VAL A 10 3.51 12.71 -37.43
CA VAL A 10 3.05 12.71 -36.03
C VAL A 10 4.22 12.62 -35.05
N VAL A 11 5.22 11.79 -35.36
CA VAL A 11 6.45 11.69 -34.55
C VAL A 11 7.22 13.01 -34.57
N ASN A 12 7.43 13.63 -35.74
CA ASN A 12 8.10 14.91 -35.84
C ASN A 12 7.35 16.03 -35.10
N GLU A 13 6.02 16.09 -35.21
CA GLU A 13 5.19 17.07 -34.49
C GLU A 13 5.28 16.86 -32.97
N PHE A 14 5.28 15.59 -32.52
CA PHE A 14 5.47 15.27 -31.10
C PHE A 14 6.85 15.70 -30.60
N GLU A 15 7.93 15.34 -31.30
CA GLU A 15 9.30 15.71 -30.94
C GLU A 15 9.50 17.24 -30.91
N ALA A 16 8.97 17.96 -31.91
CA ALA A 16 9.01 19.41 -31.95
C ALA A 16 8.24 20.05 -30.78
N THR A 17 7.10 19.47 -30.40
CA THR A 17 6.31 19.95 -29.26
C THR A 17 7.06 19.74 -27.94
N VAL A 18 7.68 18.57 -27.76
CA VAL A 18 8.50 18.27 -26.58
C VAL A 18 9.71 19.20 -26.50
N ALA A 19 10.40 19.45 -27.60
CA ALA A 19 11.54 20.36 -27.66
C ALA A 19 11.14 21.80 -27.30
N ASN A 20 10.01 22.28 -27.81
CA ASN A 20 9.48 23.61 -27.50
C ASN A 20 9.03 23.75 -26.03
N ILE A 21 8.46 22.69 -25.45
CA ILE A 21 8.13 22.63 -24.02
C ILE A 21 9.41 22.70 -23.18
N MET A 22 10.45 21.94 -23.53
CA MET A 22 11.73 21.98 -22.83
C MET A 22 12.43 23.34 -22.92
N HIS A 23 12.32 24.03 -24.05
CA HIS A 23 12.92 25.36 -24.24
C HIS A 23 12.19 26.47 -23.46
N SER A 24 10.85 26.37 -23.37
CA SER A 24 9.99 27.35 -22.68
C SER A 24 9.93 27.17 -21.15
N GLN A 25 10.38 26.02 -20.62
CA GLN A 25 10.48 25.75 -19.17
C GLN A 25 11.40 26.70 -18.39
N SER A 26 12.22 27.53 -19.06
CA SER A 26 13.05 28.53 -18.37
C SER A 26 12.27 29.69 -17.75
N LYS A 27 10.97 29.88 -18.09
CA LYS A 27 10.14 31.00 -17.58
C LYS A 27 8.68 30.64 -17.21
N GLY A 28 8.26 29.37 -17.26
CA GLY A 28 6.88 28.93 -16.98
C GLY A 28 6.79 27.78 -15.96
N PRO A 29 5.56 27.34 -15.58
CA PRO A 29 5.37 26.20 -14.68
C PRO A 29 5.94 24.91 -15.28
N ASP A 30 6.45 24.02 -14.44
CA ASP A 30 7.01 22.74 -14.87
C ASP A 30 5.92 21.86 -15.47
N LEU A 31 6.03 21.57 -16.76
CA LEU A 31 5.08 20.74 -17.52
C LEU A 31 5.45 19.25 -17.50
N ARG A 32 6.56 18.87 -16.85
CA ARG A 32 6.97 17.46 -16.76
C ARG A 32 5.98 16.67 -15.90
N HIS A 33 5.82 15.40 -16.24
CA HIS A 33 5.18 14.47 -15.33
C HIS A 33 6.04 14.35 -14.06
N HIS A 34 5.43 14.19 -12.88
CA HIS A 34 6.15 14.11 -11.61
C HIS A 34 7.30 13.08 -11.63
N GLU A 35 7.08 11.96 -12.31
CA GLU A 35 8.06 10.88 -12.48
C GLU A 35 9.25 11.22 -13.40
N GLN A 36 9.13 12.26 -14.22
CA GLN A 36 10.20 12.77 -15.09
C GLN A 36 11.13 13.74 -14.36
N VAL A 37 10.81 14.11 -13.13
CA VAL A 37 11.65 15.00 -12.32
C VAL A 37 12.90 14.23 -11.86
N LYS A 38 14.08 14.81 -12.12
CA LYS A 38 15.39 14.19 -11.80
C LYS A 38 15.49 13.70 -10.35
N GLY A 39 14.94 14.45 -9.40
CA GLY A 39 14.90 14.07 -7.98
C GLY A 39 14.12 12.78 -7.76
N VAL A 40 12.93 12.65 -8.36
CA VAL A 40 12.07 11.46 -8.26
C VAL A 40 12.75 10.24 -8.86
N GLN A 41 13.36 10.39 -10.04
CA GLN A 41 14.09 9.29 -10.69
C GLN A 41 15.33 8.84 -9.89
N SER A 42 16.06 9.79 -9.31
CA SER A 42 17.23 9.48 -8.47
C SER A 42 16.82 8.73 -7.21
N THR A 43 15.76 9.17 -6.55
CA THR A 43 15.21 8.51 -5.36
C THR A 43 14.74 7.10 -5.71
N PHE A 44 14.00 6.93 -6.80
CA PHE A 44 13.54 5.61 -7.25
C PHE A 44 14.72 4.66 -7.52
N ARG A 45 15.75 5.13 -8.24
CA ARG A 45 16.97 4.36 -8.52
C ARG A 45 17.68 3.90 -7.25
N GLN A 46 17.65 4.69 -6.18
CA GLN A 46 18.22 4.33 -4.88
C GLN A 46 17.31 3.39 -4.09
N GLN A 47 15.99 3.58 -4.14
CA GLN A 47 15.03 2.80 -3.37
C GLN A 47 14.90 1.35 -3.85
N VAL A 48 15.00 1.11 -5.16
CA VAL A 48 14.92 -0.25 -5.72
C VAL A 48 15.97 -1.20 -5.13
N PRO A 49 17.28 -0.92 -5.18
CA PRO A 49 18.28 -1.82 -4.60
C PRO A 49 18.15 -1.92 -3.08
N ASN A 50 17.74 -0.85 -2.38
CA ASN A 50 17.49 -0.90 -0.95
C ASN A 50 16.34 -1.86 -0.62
N LEU A 51 15.24 -1.79 -1.36
CA LEU A 51 14.10 -2.70 -1.18
C LEU A 51 14.51 -4.15 -1.41
N VAL A 52 15.28 -4.41 -2.48
CA VAL A 52 15.80 -5.76 -2.77
C VAL A 52 16.70 -6.24 -1.63
N ALA A 53 17.61 -5.40 -1.14
CA ALA A 53 18.50 -5.75 -0.02
C ALA A 53 17.69 -6.04 1.25
N THR A 54 16.68 -5.24 1.56
CA THR A 54 15.78 -5.48 2.70
C THR A 54 15.00 -6.79 2.55
N MET A 55 14.44 -7.06 1.36
CA MET A 55 13.77 -8.33 1.07
C MET A 55 14.73 -9.53 1.08
N GLN A 56 16.03 -9.35 0.86
CA GLN A 56 17.03 -10.42 0.99
C GLN A 56 17.44 -10.66 2.45
N ASP A 57 17.66 -9.59 3.21
CA ASP A 57 18.10 -9.65 4.62
C ASP A 57 16.98 -10.14 5.53
N MET A 58 15.81 -9.53 5.38
CA MET A 58 14.63 -9.94 6.10
C MET A 58 14.10 -11.22 5.41
N GLY A 59 13.90 -11.22 4.10
CA GLY A 59 13.16 -12.27 3.38
C GLY A 59 11.91 -11.68 2.73
N ASN A 60 11.35 -12.37 1.73
CA ASN A 60 10.18 -11.87 1.01
C ASN A 60 8.90 -12.01 1.88
N PRO A 61 8.27 -10.90 2.31
CA PRO A 61 7.06 -10.98 3.15
C PRO A 61 5.87 -11.60 2.41
N PHE A 62 5.87 -11.64 1.08
CA PHE A 62 4.80 -12.24 0.29
C PHE A 62 4.91 -13.76 0.13
N GLU A 63 6.06 -14.33 0.47
CA GLU A 63 6.28 -15.79 0.45
C GLU A 63 6.09 -16.41 1.85
N GLU A 64 5.90 -15.59 2.88
CA GLU A 64 5.76 -16.04 4.25
C GLU A 64 4.44 -16.80 4.46
N GLN A 65 4.54 -18.08 4.79
CA GLN A 65 3.40 -18.93 5.11
C GLN A 65 3.13 -18.87 6.61
N SER A 66 2.58 -17.74 7.08
CA SER A 66 2.10 -17.58 8.45
C SER A 66 0.65 -17.05 8.48
N ASN A 67 -0.09 -17.41 9.53
CA ASN A 67 -1.40 -16.83 9.85
C ASN A 67 -1.27 -15.56 10.72
N ASP A 68 -0.04 -15.14 11.01
CA ASP A 68 0.25 -13.96 11.81
C ASP A 68 0.06 -12.69 10.99
N LEU A 69 -0.40 -11.63 11.66
CA LEU A 69 -0.51 -10.31 11.08
C LEU A 69 0.79 -9.55 11.36
N LEU A 70 1.63 -9.40 10.34
CA LEU A 70 2.98 -8.85 10.47
C LEU A 70 3.07 -7.42 9.94
N THR A 71 3.89 -6.61 10.61
CA THR A 71 4.27 -5.28 10.11
C THR A 71 5.42 -5.44 9.11
N LEU A 72 5.30 -4.91 7.89
CA LEU A 72 6.25 -5.21 6.81
C LEU A 72 7.69 -4.72 7.05
N ASP A 73 7.86 -3.60 7.74
CA ASP A 73 9.16 -2.95 7.99
C ASP A 73 9.91 -3.53 9.20
N THR A 74 9.19 -3.93 10.27
CA THR A 74 9.81 -4.49 11.48
C THR A 74 9.66 -6.00 11.63
N ARG A 75 8.69 -6.59 10.91
CA ARG A 75 8.18 -7.96 11.12
C ARG A 75 7.71 -8.27 12.52
N ASP A 76 7.30 -7.23 13.24
CA ASP A 76 6.63 -7.43 14.51
C ASP A 76 5.22 -7.95 14.26
N ILE A 77 4.84 -8.95 15.06
CA ILE A 77 3.47 -9.48 15.12
C ILE A 77 2.58 -8.42 15.77
N ALA A 78 1.44 -8.16 15.14
CA ALA A 78 0.44 -7.24 15.67
C ALA A 78 -0.13 -7.71 17.02
N ASP A 79 -0.67 -6.78 17.80
CA ASP A 79 -1.33 -7.10 19.07
C ASP A 79 -2.52 -8.05 18.86
N ASP A 80 -2.71 -9.00 19.78
CA ASP A 80 -3.77 -10.00 19.72
C ASP A 80 -5.17 -9.36 19.56
N ALA A 81 -5.40 -8.19 20.16
CA ALA A 81 -6.67 -7.46 20.03
C ALA A 81 -6.90 -6.95 18.59
N VAL A 82 -5.82 -6.51 17.91
CA VAL A 82 -5.88 -6.09 16.51
C VAL A 82 -6.09 -7.31 15.62
N ILE A 83 -5.38 -8.42 15.87
CA ILE A 83 -5.55 -9.68 15.12
C ILE A 83 -6.99 -10.18 15.20
N ALA A 84 -7.54 -10.27 16.41
CA ALA A 84 -8.92 -10.70 16.62
C ALA A 84 -9.93 -9.81 15.88
N THR A 85 -9.70 -8.50 15.93
CA THR A 85 -10.52 -7.52 15.23
C THR A 85 -10.47 -7.71 13.71
N VAL A 86 -9.27 -7.78 13.13
CA VAL A 86 -9.08 -7.90 11.68
C VAL A 86 -9.70 -9.20 11.16
N ARG A 87 -9.61 -10.29 11.92
CA ARG A 87 -10.24 -11.57 11.56
C ARG A 87 -11.77 -11.53 11.63
N ALA A 88 -12.35 -10.75 12.54
CA ALA A 88 -13.80 -10.65 12.72
C ALA A 88 -14.47 -9.50 11.96
N ILE A 89 -13.69 -8.57 11.38
CA ILE A 89 -14.22 -7.30 10.84
C ILE A 89 -15.22 -7.50 9.71
N GLU A 90 -15.00 -8.50 8.86
CA GLU A 90 -15.89 -8.82 7.75
C GLU A 90 -17.25 -9.32 8.26
N GLN A 91 -17.23 -10.25 9.21
CA GLN A 91 -18.45 -10.76 9.84
C GLN A 91 -19.23 -9.62 10.51
N VAL A 92 -18.56 -8.81 11.33
CA VAL A 92 -19.22 -7.70 12.04
C VAL A 92 -19.75 -6.65 11.05
N GLY A 93 -19.01 -6.34 9.99
CA GLY A 93 -19.47 -5.44 8.93
C GLY A 93 -20.73 -5.95 8.24
N THR A 94 -20.77 -7.25 7.94
CA THR A 94 -21.90 -7.91 7.29
C THR A 94 -23.14 -7.90 8.19
N GLU A 95 -22.99 -8.25 9.47
CA GLU A 95 -24.10 -8.21 10.44
C GLU A 95 -24.66 -6.78 10.59
N GLN A 96 -23.77 -5.78 10.68
CA GLN A 96 -24.17 -4.38 10.78
C GLN A 96 -24.85 -3.85 9.53
N TYR A 97 -24.48 -4.36 8.35
CA TYR A 97 -25.12 -4.03 7.09
C TYR A 97 -26.51 -4.66 7.02
N ASN A 98 -26.63 -5.95 7.30
CA ASN A 98 -27.90 -6.67 7.27
C ASN A 98 -28.91 -6.05 8.25
N THR A 99 -28.47 -5.69 9.46
CA THR A 99 -29.29 -4.99 10.45
C THR A 99 -29.77 -3.65 9.92
N PHE A 100 -28.89 -2.89 9.25
CA PHE A 100 -29.25 -1.60 8.66
C PHE A 100 -30.31 -1.75 7.55
N VAL A 101 -30.16 -2.71 6.65
CA VAL A 101 -31.13 -2.98 5.59
C VAL A 101 -32.49 -3.35 6.19
N ALA A 102 -32.51 -4.27 7.13
CA ALA A 102 -33.75 -4.72 7.77
C ALA A 102 -34.48 -3.57 8.50
N GLU A 103 -33.77 -2.77 9.29
CA GLU A 103 -34.37 -1.69 10.10
C GLU A 103 -34.80 -0.47 9.26
N ARG A 104 -34.03 -0.10 8.23
CA ARG A 104 -34.19 1.16 7.50
C ARG A 104 -34.91 1.01 6.17
N ILE A 105 -34.69 -0.11 5.48
CA ILE A 105 -35.21 -0.34 4.12
C ILE A 105 -36.46 -1.19 4.18
N ASP A 106 -36.38 -2.37 4.81
CA ASP A 106 -37.47 -3.34 4.77
C ASP A 106 -38.61 -2.96 5.73
N THR A 107 -38.28 -2.77 7.01
CA THR A 107 -39.28 -2.50 8.07
C THR A 107 -39.53 -1.01 8.28
N GLN A 108 -38.67 -0.14 7.74
CA GLN A 108 -38.73 1.33 7.86
C GLN A 108 -38.94 1.83 9.31
N GLN A 109 -38.46 1.07 10.30
CA GLN A 109 -38.66 1.40 11.73
C GLN A 109 -37.89 2.64 12.16
N LYS A 110 -36.79 2.96 11.46
CA LYS A 110 -35.98 4.12 11.76
C LYS A 110 -35.64 4.87 10.46
N PRO A 111 -35.57 6.21 10.47
CA PRO A 111 -35.37 7.02 9.26
C PRO A 111 -33.96 6.87 8.71
N LEU A 112 -33.78 6.92 7.38
CA LEU A 112 -32.46 6.75 6.76
C LEU A 112 -31.42 7.78 7.22
N THR A 113 -31.86 8.96 7.68
CA THR A 113 -31.03 10.10 8.10
C THR A 113 -30.49 10.00 9.53
N ASP A 114 -30.94 9.01 10.31
CA ASP A 114 -30.51 8.87 11.69
C ASP A 114 -29.01 8.54 11.79
N PRO A 115 -28.25 9.20 12.68
CA PRO A 115 -26.83 8.96 12.82
C PRO A 115 -26.51 7.52 13.27
N LYS A 116 -25.60 6.86 12.55
CA LYS A 116 -25.03 5.57 12.95
C LYS A 116 -23.76 5.79 13.76
N LYS A 117 -23.65 5.12 14.91
CA LYS A 117 -22.45 5.18 15.76
C LYS A 117 -21.24 4.60 15.03
N HIS A 118 -20.10 5.29 15.13
CA HIS A 118 -18.83 4.77 14.63
C HIS A 118 -18.33 3.56 15.44
N ASN A 119 -17.80 2.58 14.73
CA ASN A 119 -17.11 1.44 15.33
C ASN A 119 -15.76 1.88 15.91
N LYS A 120 -15.48 1.50 17.16
CA LYS A 120 -14.23 1.83 17.86
C LYS A 120 -13.35 0.58 18.00
N PHE A 121 -12.95 0.02 16.86
CA PHE A 121 -12.11 -1.16 16.83
C PHE A 121 -10.62 -0.83 17.04
N PRO A 122 -9.86 -1.66 17.79
CA PRO A 122 -8.42 -1.54 17.82
C PRO A 122 -7.85 -1.95 16.46
N LEU A 123 -7.30 -0.98 15.73
CA LEU A 123 -6.62 -1.17 14.46
C LEU A 123 -5.15 -0.75 14.58
N PHE A 124 -4.40 -0.87 13.48
CA PHE A 124 -2.95 -0.65 13.38
C PHE A 124 -2.42 0.69 13.92
N SER A 125 -3.27 1.71 14.10
CA SER A 125 -2.89 3.02 14.65
C SER A 125 -2.73 3.04 16.17
N ARG A 126 -3.24 2.04 16.90
CA ARG A 126 -3.19 2.02 18.37
C ARG A 126 -2.00 1.18 18.82
N GLN A 127 -0.81 1.78 18.86
CA GLN A 127 0.29 1.21 19.61
C GLN A 127 -0.16 1.15 21.07
N SER A 128 -0.32 -0.06 21.62
CA SER A 128 -0.41 -0.22 23.07
C SER A 128 0.82 0.46 23.68
N PRO A 129 0.69 1.30 24.73
CA PRO A 129 1.86 1.77 25.45
C PRO A 129 2.66 0.54 25.84
N GLN A 130 3.91 0.46 25.38
CA GLN A 130 4.78 -0.70 25.58
C GLN A 130 4.88 -0.97 27.08
N GLY A 131 4.09 -1.93 27.55
CA GLY A 131 4.26 -2.50 28.88
C GLY A 131 5.67 -3.05 28.95
N VAL A 132 6.45 -2.54 29.89
CA VAL A 132 7.80 -3.01 30.16
C VAL A 132 7.74 -4.53 30.38
N SER A 133 8.55 -5.26 29.62
CA SER A 133 8.75 -6.72 29.66
C SER A 133 7.58 -7.60 29.19
N LYS A 134 7.75 -8.15 27.99
CA LYS A 134 7.75 -9.59 27.71
C LYS A 134 8.38 -9.77 26.33
N GLN A 135 9.60 -10.30 26.35
CA GLN A 135 10.35 -10.92 25.25
C GLN A 135 9.72 -10.73 23.85
N LYS A 136 10.22 -9.73 23.10
CA LYS A 136 9.89 -9.57 21.68
C LYS A 136 10.16 -10.89 20.98
N LYS A 137 9.11 -11.61 20.58
CA LYS A 137 9.23 -12.79 19.74
C LYS A 137 9.59 -12.34 18.34
N ARG A 138 10.88 -12.06 18.10
CA ARG A 138 11.42 -12.05 16.74
C ARG A 138 11.33 -13.50 16.25
N ASN A 139 10.60 -13.74 15.17
CA ASN A 139 10.71 -15.00 14.46
C ASN A 139 12.17 -15.14 14.01
N TYR A 140 12.88 -16.14 14.56
CA TYR A 140 14.17 -16.55 14.02
C TYR A 140 13.90 -17.07 12.62
N VAL A 141 14.57 -16.48 11.64
CA VAL A 141 14.61 -17.00 10.27
C VAL A 141 15.05 -18.45 10.36
N PHE A 142 14.13 -19.38 10.08
CA PHE A 142 14.51 -20.74 9.71
C PHE A 142 15.22 -20.60 8.37
N LYS A 143 16.53 -20.37 8.41
CA LYS A 143 17.39 -20.65 7.28
C LYS A 143 17.28 -22.15 7.07
N THR A 144 16.35 -22.57 6.21
CA THR A 144 16.51 -23.83 5.50
C THR A 144 17.82 -23.69 4.76
N LYS A 145 18.90 -24.16 5.40
CA LYS A 145 20.09 -24.59 4.71
C LYS A 145 19.60 -25.63 3.71
N LEU A 146 19.35 -25.23 2.47
CA LEU A 146 19.39 -26.17 1.36
C LEU A 146 20.85 -26.63 1.28
N PHE A 147 21.13 -27.71 1.98
CA PHE A 147 22.36 -28.47 1.81
C PHE A 147 22.22 -29.25 0.50
N VAL A 148 23.11 -28.92 -0.45
CA VAL A 148 23.80 -29.81 -1.40
C VAL A 148 23.02 -31.00 -1.97
N ILE A 149 22.82 -31.00 -3.30
CA ILE A 149 23.59 -31.84 -4.25
C ILE A 149 23.99 -30.97 -5.44
#